data_AF-A0A7W3VS05-F1
#
_entry.id   AF-A0A7W3VS05-F1
#
_cell.length_a   1.000
_cell.length_b   1.000
_cell.length_c   1.000
_cell.angle_alpha   90.00
_cell.angle_beta   90.00
_cell.angle_gamma   90.00
#
_symmetry.space_group_name_H-M   'P 1'
#
loop_
_entity.id
_entity.type
_entity.pdbx_description
1 polymer ?
#
loop_
_entity_poly.entity_id
_entity_poly.type
_entity_poly.pdbx_seq_one_letter_code
_entity_poly.pdbx_strand_id
1 'polypeptide(L)'
;MFGSFAFGLSDAPEQTRASNRRLWLLGIPATLAWAVAGWSGALGLLDGFRLMSLNRVSAWGADAGAAGSLVVFFSLAVTAAASLGFAMLWGGGMSLRRMGISFRASSLAAALGVTLGSGVAAPSWTPPESVGERLPFLDGKAEPWSDVDWIVYYEPFLVPAVSGVIALVLIVVLLRSFLRAAEADDREQALRRCGRQVTGVLTRVDFTNVWIMGNPRFTVHVRFSTETGEREAVTSMVTSLFQAPSEGTAVRVRYDPQDPKAVLVEPVSR
;
A
#
# COMPACT_ATOMS: atom_id res chain seq x y z
N MET A 1 -40.41 -21.17 -17.12
CA MET A 1 -40.16 -21.21 -15.67
C MET A 1 -38.67 -21.50 -15.47
N PHE A 2 -37.80 -20.49 -15.53
CA PHE A 2 -36.38 -20.59 -15.15
C PHE A 2 -35.86 -19.22 -14.68
N GLY A 3 -35.39 -19.23 -13.44
CA GLY A 3 -34.65 -18.25 -12.64
C GLY A 3 -34.38 -16.83 -13.17
N SER A 4 -35.09 -15.86 -12.58
CA SER A 4 -34.64 -14.47 -12.47
C SER A 4 -33.43 -14.39 -11.52
N PHE A 5 -32.22 -14.21 -12.06
CA PHE A 5 -31.05 -13.80 -11.27
C PHE A 5 -31.06 -12.28 -11.14
N ALA A 6 -31.69 -11.78 -10.08
CA ALA A 6 -31.62 -10.39 -9.67
C ALA A 6 -30.25 -10.11 -9.03
N PHE A 7 -29.27 -9.69 -9.82
CA PHE A 7 -28.04 -9.06 -9.31
C PHE A 7 -28.28 -7.56 -9.08
N GLY A 8 -29.15 -7.26 -8.10
CA GLY A 8 -29.12 -5.97 -7.43
C GLY A 8 -28.05 -6.03 -6.35
N LEU A 9 -26.85 -5.53 -6.64
CA LEU A 9 -25.84 -5.30 -5.60
C LEU A 9 -25.64 -3.80 -5.43
N SER A 10 -26.44 -3.24 -4.52
CA SER A 10 -26.03 -2.13 -3.68
C SER A 10 -24.62 -2.40 -3.15
N ASP A 11 -23.76 -1.38 -3.11
CA ASP A 11 -22.48 -1.44 -2.40
C ASP A 11 -22.72 -1.91 -0.96
N ALA A 12 -22.52 -3.21 -0.72
CA ALA A 12 -22.72 -3.80 0.58
C ALA A 12 -21.46 -3.50 1.42
N PRO A 13 -21.58 -2.89 2.61
CA PRO A 13 -20.46 -2.67 3.54
C PRO A 13 -19.75 -3.97 3.98
N GLU A 14 -20.31 -5.13 3.63
CA GLU A 14 -19.71 -6.45 3.83
C GLU A 14 -18.51 -6.72 2.91
N GLN A 15 -18.50 -6.20 1.69
CA GLN A 15 -17.40 -6.43 0.73
C GLN A 15 -16.15 -5.60 1.06
N THR A 16 -16.33 -4.36 1.51
CA THR A 16 -15.24 -3.52 2.06
C THR A 16 -14.69 -4.12 3.36
N ARG A 17 -15.54 -4.67 4.25
CA ARG A 17 -15.10 -5.44 5.42
C ARG A 17 -14.28 -6.67 5.06
N ALA A 18 -14.69 -7.44 4.06
CA ALA A 18 -13.97 -8.64 3.63
C ALA A 18 -12.59 -8.32 3.02
N SER A 19 -12.50 -7.23 2.23
CA SER A 19 -11.23 -6.76 1.65
C SER A 19 -10.28 -6.22 2.72
N ASN A 20 -10.77 -5.41 3.67
CA ASN A 20 -9.97 -4.92 4.80
C ASN A 20 -9.48 -6.06 5.69
N ARG A 21 -10.32 -7.06 5.97
CA ARG A 21 -9.93 -8.23 6.78
C ARG A 21 -8.81 -9.04 6.11
N ARG A 22 -8.82 -9.20 4.79
CA ARG A 22 -7.73 -9.88 4.05
C ARG A 22 -6.41 -9.10 4.09
N LEU A 23 -6.47 -7.76 3.95
CA LEU A 23 -5.30 -6.90 4.09
C LEU A 23 -4.67 -7.02 5.48
N TRP A 24 -5.47 -7.07 6.53
CA TRP A 24 -4.99 -7.29 7.90
C TRP A 24 -4.41 -8.70 8.11
N LEU A 25 -5.09 -9.73 7.61
CA LEU A 25 -4.66 -11.13 7.73
C LEU A 25 -3.34 -11.42 7.00
N LEU A 26 -3.02 -10.68 5.93
CA LEU A 26 -1.77 -10.85 5.19
C LEU A 26 -0.70 -9.83 5.61
N GLY A 27 -1.10 -8.62 5.98
CA GLY A 27 -0.18 -7.54 6.33
C GLY A 27 0.61 -7.81 7.60
N ILE A 28 -0.03 -8.34 8.66
CA ILE A 28 0.68 -8.68 9.90
C ILE A 28 1.71 -9.78 9.66
N PRO A 29 1.37 -10.96 9.08
CA PRO A 29 2.35 -11.99 8.79
C PRO A 29 3.46 -11.52 7.83
N ALA A 30 3.13 -10.72 6.82
CA ALA A 30 4.13 -10.15 5.91
C ALA A 30 5.12 -9.25 6.67
N THR A 31 4.62 -8.38 7.55
CA THR A 31 5.47 -7.49 8.36
C THR A 31 6.36 -8.30 9.31
N LEU A 32 5.82 -9.34 9.96
CA LEU A 32 6.59 -10.23 10.83
C LEU A 32 7.65 -11.01 10.05
N ALA A 33 7.33 -11.53 8.86
CA ALA A 33 8.30 -12.20 7.99
C ALA A 33 9.42 -11.25 7.56
N TRP A 34 9.09 -10.00 7.22
CA TRP A 34 10.08 -8.96 6.95
C TRP A 34 10.88 -8.55 8.18
N ALA A 35 10.32 -8.63 9.39
CA ALA A 35 11.06 -8.42 10.63
C ALA A 35 12.08 -9.52 10.90
N VAL A 36 11.71 -10.78 10.66
CA VAL A 36 12.67 -11.90 10.73
C VAL A 36 13.76 -11.73 9.67
N ALA A 37 13.41 -11.31 8.45
CA ALA A 37 14.38 -11.00 7.39
C ALA A 37 15.31 -9.84 7.78
N GLY A 38 14.76 -8.76 8.35
CA GLY A 38 15.56 -7.62 8.81
C GLY A 38 16.53 -7.99 9.94
N TRP A 39 16.07 -8.80 10.90
CA TRP A 39 16.90 -9.27 12.01
C TRP A 39 18.02 -10.21 11.53
N SER A 40 17.67 -11.25 10.77
CA SER A 40 18.64 -12.23 10.25
C SER A 40 19.61 -11.63 9.23
N GLY A 41 19.15 -10.71 8.39
CA GLY A 41 20.01 -9.99 7.44
C GLY A 41 20.98 -9.04 8.14
N ALA A 42 20.54 -8.33 9.18
CA ALA A 42 21.39 -7.45 9.97
C ALA A 42 22.55 -8.22 10.62
N LEU A 43 22.25 -9.33 11.32
CA LEU A 43 23.28 -10.10 12.04
C LEU A 43 24.06 -11.07 11.14
N GLY A 44 23.44 -11.61 10.10
CA GLY A 44 24.03 -12.64 9.24
C GLY A 44 24.84 -12.11 8.07
N LEU A 45 24.41 -11.01 7.46
CA LEU A 45 25.06 -10.43 6.28
C LEU A 45 25.73 -9.10 6.61
N LEU A 46 24.96 -8.14 7.13
CA LEU A 46 25.43 -6.76 7.28
C LEU A 46 26.52 -6.64 8.35
N ASP A 47 26.38 -7.30 9.50
CA ASP A 47 27.43 -7.28 10.54
C ASP A 47 28.76 -7.86 10.02
N GLY A 48 28.69 -8.95 9.23
CA GLY A 48 29.86 -9.54 8.57
C GLY A 48 30.52 -8.59 7.56
N PHE A 49 29.73 -7.98 6.66
CA PHE A 49 30.23 -7.01 5.69
C PHE A 49 30.79 -5.75 6.35
N ARG A 50 30.13 -5.24 7.39
CA ARG A 50 30.58 -4.11 8.20
C ARG A 50 31.95 -4.40 8.82
N LEU A 51 32.11 -5.54 9.49
CA LEU A 51 33.40 -5.92 10.09
C LEU A 51 34.49 -6.11 9.04
N MET A 52 34.16 -6.66 7.86
CA MET A 52 35.10 -6.78 6.75
C MET A 52 35.57 -5.42 6.23
N SER A 53 34.64 -4.49 6.06
CA SER A 53 34.95 -3.12 5.63
C SER A 53 35.76 -2.36 6.67
N LEU A 54 35.47 -2.56 7.96
CA LEU A 54 36.12 -1.80 9.02
C LEU A 54 37.50 -2.36 9.37
N ASN A 55 37.67 -3.69 9.53
CA ASN A 55 38.89 -4.24 10.15
C ASN A 55 39.25 -5.71 9.83
N ARG A 56 38.37 -6.56 9.28
CA ARG A 56 38.67 -8.00 9.08
C ARG A 56 38.50 -8.50 7.64
N VAL A 57 39.57 -8.46 6.85
CA VAL A 57 39.56 -9.01 5.48
C VAL A 57 39.40 -10.56 5.44
N SER A 58 39.56 -11.27 6.57
CA SER A 58 39.53 -12.75 6.66
C SER A 58 38.38 -13.37 7.49
N ALA A 59 37.39 -12.58 7.95
CA ALA A 59 36.46 -13.00 9.02
C ALA A 59 35.50 -14.17 8.71
N TRP A 60 35.27 -14.55 7.46
CA TRP A 60 34.31 -15.62 7.17
C TRP A 60 34.77 -16.99 7.66
N GLY A 61 36.06 -17.19 7.96
CA GLY A 61 36.61 -18.53 8.26
C GLY A 61 36.53 -19.00 9.72
N ALA A 62 36.51 -18.09 10.70
CA ALA A 62 36.64 -18.47 12.11
C ALA A 62 35.29 -18.70 12.83
N ASP A 63 34.24 -17.95 12.46
CA ASP A 63 32.90 -17.97 13.09
C ASP A 63 31.75 -18.26 12.09
N ALA A 64 32.10 -18.80 10.91
CA ALA A 64 31.20 -19.01 9.76
C ALA A 64 29.90 -19.77 10.06
N GLY A 65 29.90 -20.62 11.09
CA GLY A 65 28.77 -21.52 11.37
C GLY A 65 27.48 -20.79 11.71
N ALA A 66 27.56 -19.75 12.56
CA ALA A 66 26.40 -18.97 12.95
C ALA A 66 25.95 -18.02 11.82
N ALA A 67 26.90 -17.31 11.19
CA ALA A 67 26.62 -16.40 10.08
C ALA A 67 26.03 -17.13 8.87
N GLY A 68 26.58 -18.29 8.48
CA GLY A 68 26.07 -19.11 7.39
C GLY A 68 24.62 -19.59 7.64
N SER A 69 24.29 -19.96 8.88
CA SER A 69 22.93 -20.31 9.26
C SER A 69 21.97 -19.11 9.14
N LEU A 70 22.41 -17.91 9.53
CA LEU A 70 21.63 -16.68 9.41
C LEU A 70 21.39 -16.26 7.96
N VAL A 71 22.34 -16.50 7.04
CA VAL A 71 22.16 -16.24 5.60
C VAL A 71 21.08 -17.17 5.01
N VAL A 72 21.04 -18.44 5.42
CA VAL A 72 19.98 -19.37 5.02
C VAL A 72 18.63 -18.93 5.59
N PHE A 73 18.58 -18.56 6.87
CA PHE A 73 17.37 -18.00 7.50
C PHE A 73 16.89 -16.72 6.81
N PHE A 74 17.81 -15.81 6.47
CA PHE A 74 17.52 -14.59 5.72
C PHE A 74 16.90 -14.91 4.35
N SER A 75 17.49 -15.86 3.61
CA SER A 75 17.00 -16.26 2.28
C SER A 75 15.59 -16.86 2.35
N LEU A 76 15.32 -17.70 3.36
CA LEU A 76 13.99 -18.26 3.62
C LEU A 76 12.99 -17.17 4.01
N ALA A 77 13.40 -16.24 4.89
CA ALA A 77 12.55 -15.15 5.36
C ALA A 77 12.20 -14.18 4.22
N VAL A 78 13.16 -13.80 3.38
CA VAL A 78 12.92 -12.97 2.19
C VAL A 78 11.99 -13.67 1.21
N THR A 79 12.16 -14.98 0.98
CA THR A 79 11.29 -15.76 0.09
C THR A 79 9.85 -15.78 0.61
N ALA A 80 9.66 -16.05 1.90
CA ALA A 80 8.34 -16.04 2.54
C ALA A 80 7.70 -14.64 2.50
N ALA A 81 8.48 -13.61 2.81
CA ALA A 81 8.02 -12.23 2.85
C ALA A 81 7.67 -11.69 1.45
N ALA A 82 8.48 -12.02 0.43
CA ALA A 82 8.20 -11.68 -0.97
C ALA A 82 6.95 -12.42 -1.49
N SER A 83 6.77 -13.70 -1.12
CA SER A 83 5.59 -14.48 -1.48
C SER A 83 4.30 -13.89 -0.86
N LEU A 84 4.37 -13.46 0.40
CA LEU A 84 3.26 -12.77 1.07
C LEU A 84 2.98 -11.39 0.44
N GLY A 85 4.01 -10.62 0.10
CA GLY A 85 3.87 -9.34 -0.60
C GLY A 85 3.24 -9.51 -1.99
N PHE A 86 3.65 -10.53 -2.73
CA PHE A 86 3.03 -10.91 -4.00
C PHE A 86 1.56 -11.31 -3.83
N ALA A 87 1.23 -12.09 -2.79
CA ALA A 87 -0.16 -12.43 -2.49
C ALA A 87 -1.02 -11.20 -2.15
N MET A 88 -0.46 -10.21 -1.45
CA MET A 88 -1.12 -8.92 -1.18
C MET A 88 -1.36 -8.10 -2.46
N LEU A 89 -0.41 -8.13 -3.40
CA LEU A 89 -0.54 -7.49 -4.71
C LEU A 89 -1.68 -8.14 -5.52
N TRP A 90 -1.68 -9.47 -5.59
CA TRP A 90 -2.64 -10.23 -6.40
C TRP A 90 -4.07 -10.16 -5.83
N GLY A 91 -4.22 -10.11 -4.51
CA GLY A 91 -5.52 -9.99 -3.84
C GLY A 91 -6.29 -8.68 -4.11
N GLY A 92 -5.63 -7.65 -4.65
CA GLY A 92 -6.23 -6.34 -4.94
C GLY A 92 -7.04 -6.26 -6.24
N GLY A 93 -6.90 -7.24 -7.14
CA GLY A 93 -7.53 -7.25 -8.47
C GLY A 93 -6.86 -6.32 -9.50
N MET A 94 -7.17 -6.51 -10.79
CA MET A 94 -6.46 -5.91 -11.95
C MET A 94 -6.73 -4.42 -12.21
N SER A 95 -7.28 -3.66 -11.27
CA SER A 95 -7.44 -2.20 -11.47
C SER A 95 -6.16 -1.47 -11.07
N LEU A 96 -5.66 -0.57 -11.94
CA LEU A 96 -4.43 0.22 -11.70
C LEU A 96 -4.43 0.93 -10.34
N ARG A 97 -5.59 1.47 -9.91
CA ARG A 97 -5.72 2.16 -8.63
C ARG A 97 -5.62 1.20 -7.43
N ARG A 98 -6.21 0.01 -7.48
CA ARG A 98 -6.09 -0.99 -6.40
C ARG A 98 -4.70 -1.61 -6.37
N MET A 99 -4.10 -1.88 -7.54
CA MET A 99 -2.71 -2.35 -7.63
C MET A 99 -1.75 -1.36 -6.96
N GLY A 100 -1.93 -0.06 -7.17
CA GLY A 100 -1.13 0.98 -6.50
C GLY A 100 -1.28 0.98 -4.97
N ILE A 101 -2.48 0.71 -4.45
CA ILE A 101 -2.73 0.62 -3.00
C ILE A 101 -2.09 -0.64 -2.42
N SER A 102 -2.30 -1.81 -3.06
CA SER A 102 -1.72 -3.08 -2.63
C SER A 102 -0.19 -3.06 -2.67
N PHE A 103 0.40 -2.44 -3.70
CA PHE A 103 1.84 -2.25 -3.80
C PHE A 103 2.36 -1.44 -2.60
N ARG A 104 1.76 -0.28 -2.33
CA ARG A 104 2.15 0.56 -1.18
C ARG A 104 1.97 -0.15 0.16
N ALA A 105 0.92 -0.94 0.32
CA ALA A 105 0.69 -1.74 1.52
C ALA A 105 1.77 -2.82 1.71
N SER A 106 2.16 -3.51 0.63
CA SER A 106 3.27 -4.47 0.65
C SER A 106 4.62 -3.79 0.94
N SER A 107 4.89 -2.63 0.32
CA SER A 107 6.10 -1.85 0.58
C SER A 107 6.14 -1.35 2.02
N LEU A 108 4.99 -1.00 2.59
CA LEU A 108 4.88 -0.59 4.00
C LEU A 108 5.20 -1.77 4.93
N ALA A 109 4.63 -2.94 4.67
CA ALA A 109 4.92 -4.15 5.45
C ALA A 109 6.42 -4.49 5.40
N ALA A 110 7.05 -4.35 4.23
CA ALA A 110 8.48 -4.54 4.08
C ALA A 110 9.30 -3.51 4.88
N ALA A 111 9.04 -2.23 4.68
CA ALA A 111 9.78 -1.16 5.37
C ALA A 111 9.61 -1.25 6.89
N LEU A 112 8.38 -1.44 7.39
CA LEU A 112 8.12 -1.62 8.82
C LEU A 112 8.77 -2.87 9.38
N GLY A 113 8.66 -4.00 8.67
CA GLY A 113 9.28 -5.25 9.09
C GLY A 113 10.79 -5.09 9.22
N VAL A 114 11.45 -4.61 8.17
CA VAL A 114 12.91 -4.35 8.19
C VAL A 114 13.29 -3.39 9.31
N THR A 115 12.54 -2.30 9.53
CA THR A 115 12.78 -1.35 10.62
C THR A 115 12.77 -2.04 11.98
N LEU A 116 11.71 -2.83 12.24
CA LEU A 116 11.55 -3.53 13.52
C LEU A 116 12.62 -4.61 13.71
N GLY A 117 12.86 -5.42 12.68
CA GLY A 117 13.83 -6.51 12.71
C GLY A 117 15.26 -6.02 12.93
N SER A 118 15.70 -5.05 12.11
CA SER A 118 17.04 -4.47 12.22
C SER A 118 17.21 -3.63 13.49
N GLY A 119 16.16 -2.92 13.93
CA GLY A 119 16.17 -2.17 15.18
C GLY A 119 16.30 -3.06 16.42
N VAL A 120 15.61 -4.19 16.44
CA VAL A 120 15.78 -5.22 17.50
C VAL A 120 17.16 -5.85 17.45
N ALA A 121 17.75 -6.00 16.25
CA ALA A 121 19.09 -6.52 16.09
C ALA A 121 20.19 -5.53 16.51
N ALA A 122 19.95 -4.22 16.50
CA ALA A 122 20.95 -3.17 16.74
C ALA A 122 21.88 -3.40 17.94
N PRO A 123 21.42 -3.78 19.15
CA PRO A 123 22.31 -4.02 20.29
C PRO A 123 23.13 -5.32 20.19
N SER A 124 22.81 -6.19 19.23
CA SER A 124 23.44 -7.50 19.03
C SER A 124 24.52 -7.50 17.94
N TRP A 125 24.80 -6.35 17.32
CA TRP A 125 25.90 -6.22 16.37
C TRP A 125 27.23 -6.37 17.07
N THR A 126 28.17 -7.01 16.39
CA THR A 126 29.51 -7.23 16.93
C THR A 126 30.26 -5.88 16.99
N PRO A 127 30.88 -5.54 18.13
CA PRO A 127 31.70 -4.35 18.22
C PRO A 127 32.98 -4.52 17.37
N PRO A 128 33.43 -3.48 16.64
CA PRO A 128 34.69 -3.54 15.91
C PRO A 128 35.88 -3.58 16.88
N GLU A 129 36.95 -4.26 16.48
CA GLU A 129 38.17 -4.45 17.31
C GLU A 129 38.92 -3.13 17.58
N SER A 130 38.85 -2.18 16.64
CA SER A 130 39.34 -0.80 16.77
C SER A 130 38.29 0.18 16.24
N VAL A 131 38.28 1.40 16.77
CA VAL A 131 37.39 2.49 16.32
C VAL A 131 38.24 3.63 15.80
N GLY A 132 37.94 4.12 14.59
CA GLY A 132 38.63 5.24 13.96
C GLY A 132 39.95 4.89 13.28
N GLU A 133 40.42 3.65 13.42
CA GLU A 133 41.66 3.17 12.80
C GLU A 133 41.45 1.77 12.22
N ARG A 134 41.94 1.56 10.99
CA ARG A 134 42.02 0.24 10.35
C ARG A 134 43.21 -0.51 10.90
N LEU A 135 42.99 -1.76 11.32
CA LEU A 135 44.06 -2.64 11.76
C LEU A 135 45.06 -2.90 10.62
N PRO A 136 46.37 -2.88 10.90
CA PRO A 136 47.38 -3.09 9.89
C PRO A 136 47.32 -4.51 9.31
N PHE A 137 47.29 -4.61 7.99
CA PHE A 137 47.40 -5.89 7.29
C PHE A 137 48.88 -6.20 7.05
N LEU A 138 49.41 -7.25 7.70
CA LEU A 138 50.79 -7.77 7.55
C LEU A 138 51.89 -6.68 7.65
N ASP A 139 52.26 -6.33 8.89
CA ASP A 139 53.34 -5.39 9.26
C ASP A 139 53.19 -3.92 8.79
N GLY A 140 52.00 -3.54 8.32
CA GLY A 140 51.65 -2.16 7.97
C GLY A 140 51.48 -1.22 9.17
N LYS A 141 51.27 0.08 8.90
CA LYS A 141 50.82 1.07 9.90
C LYS A 141 49.29 1.08 9.95
N ALA A 142 48.73 1.35 11.13
CA ALA A 142 47.31 1.64 11.25
C ALA A 142 46.96 2.90 10.44
N GLU A 143 45.89 2.83 9.66
CA GLU A 143 45.39 3.95 8.86
C GLU A 143 44.11 4.51 9.50
N PRO A 144 43.92 5.83 9.53
CA PRO A 144 42.67 6.40 10.02
C PRO A 144 41.50 5.98 9.11
N TRP A 145 40.33 5.80 9.71
CA TRP A 145 39.09 5.54 8.99
C TRP A 145 38.75 6.70 8.05
N SER A 146 38.27 6.34 6.87
CA SER A 146 37.67 7.27 5.91
C SER A 146 36.25 7.67 6.34
N ASP A 147 35.70 8.71 5.71
CA ASP A 147 34.32 9.13 5.96
C ASP A 147 33.30 8.00 5.69
N VAL A 148 33.58 7.14 4.70
CA VAL A 148 32.71 5.99 4.38
C VAL A 148 32.74 4.95 5.49
N ASP A 149 33.89 4.74 6.14
CA ASP A 149 34.00 3.79 7.26
C ASP A 149 33.17 4.25 8.46
N TRP A 150 33.05 5.56 8.69
CA TRP A 150 32.13 6.09 9.70
C TRP A 150 30.66 5.80 9.38
N ILE A 151 30.27 5.86 8.10
CA ILE A 151 28.91 5.48 7.68
C ILE A 151 28.67 3.99 7.98
N VAL A 152 29.63 3.14 7.65
CA VAL A 152 29.57 1.68 7.90
C VAL A 152 29.57 1.38 9.40
N TYR A 153 30.30 2.15 10.21
CA TYR A 153 30.27 2.04 11.67
C TYR A 153 28.87 2.28 12.25
N TYR A 154 28.14 3.28 11.73
CA TYR A 154 26.77 3.63 12.13
C TYR A 154 25.67 2.82 11.46
N GLU A 155 26.01 1.86 10.60
CA GLU A 155 25.05 0.97 9.92
C GLU A 155 23.98 0.33 10.85
N PRO A 156 24.30 -0.11 12.09
CA PRO A 156 23.29 -0.64 13.02
C PRO A 156 22.14 0.32 13.31
N PHE A 157 22.38 1.63 13.21
CA PHE A 157 21.40 2.67 13.45
C PHE A 157 20.81 3.23 12.15
N LEU A 158 21.61 3.32 11.08
CA LEU A 158 21.18 3.85 9.79
C LEU A 158 20.14 2.97 9.11
N VAL A 159 20.33 1.64 9.14
CA VAL A 159 19.39 0.69 8.51
C VAL A 159 17.98 0.80 9.09
N PRO A 160 17.76 0.72 10.42
CA PRO A 160 16.43 0.92 10.99
C PRO A 160 15.94 2.36 10.82
N ALA A 161 16.81 3.37 10.89
CA ALA A 161 16.38 4.77 10.73
C ALA A 161 15.83 5.05 9.32
N VAL A 162 16.55 4.66 8.26
CA VAL A 162 16.15 4.89 6.87
C VAL A 162 14.89 4.11 6.52
N SER A 163 14.82 2.83 6.91
CA SER A 163 13.61 2.02 6.70
C SER A 163 12.41 2.58 7.48
N GLY A 164 12.63 3.11 8.69
CA GLY A 164 11.61 3.76 9.51
C GLY A 164 11.04 5.03 8.87
N VAL A 165 11.91 5.86 8.26
CA VAL A 165 11.46 7.04 7.50
C VAL A 165 10.62 6.64 6.30
N ILE A 166 11.03 5.61 5.54
CA ILE A 166 10.26 5.10 4.40
C ILE A 166 8.88 4.60 4.88
N ALA A 167 8.85 3.82 5.98
CA ALA A 167 7.60 3.35 6.58
C ALA A 167 6.68 4.51 6.98
N LEU A 168 7.22 5.55 7.63
CA LEU A 168 6.46 6.73 8.03
C LEU A 168 5.84 7.45 6.83
N VAL A 169 6.61 7.65 5.75
CA VAL A 169 6.10 8.26 4.52
C VAL A 169 4.96 7.43 3.93
N LEU A 170 5.11 6.10 3.87
CA LEU A 170 4.09 5.21 3.35
C LEU A 170 2.82 5.20 4.22
N ILE A 171 2.95 5.26 5.55
CA ILE A 171 1.82 5.41 6.49
C ILE A 171 1.06 6.71 6.18
N VAL A 172 1.76 7.83 6.05
CA VAL A 172 1.12 9.14 5.77
C VAL A 172 0.39 9.12 4.43
N VAL A 173 1.00 8.55 3.38
CA VAL A 173 0.39 8.45 2.05
C VAL A 173 -0.86 7.57 2.06
N LEU A 174 -0.80 6.41 2.72
CA LEU A 174 -1.94 5.50 2.83
C LEU A 174 -3.04 6.12 3.70
N LEU A 175 -2.70 6.70 4.85
CA LEU A 175 -3.66 7.35 5.73
C LEU A 175 -4.41 8.48 5.02
N ARG A 176 -3.72 9.34 4.27
CA ARG A 176 -4.37 10.38 3.44
C ARG A 176 -5.31 9.78 2.40
N SER A 177 -4.96 8.65 1.80
CA SER A 177 -5.84 7.98 0.84
C SER A 177 -7.09 7.38 1.49
N PHE A 178 -6.95 6.83 2.70
CA PHE A 178 -8.07 6.31 3.49
C PHE A 178 -8.99 7.43 3.97
N LEU A 179 -8.45 8.53 4.49
CA LEU A 179 -9.25 9.68 4.93
C LEU A 179 -10.04 10.28 3.78
N ARG A 180 -9.42 10.46 2.60
CA ARG A 180 -10.13 10.93 1.40
C ARG A 180 -11.22 9.97 0.93
N ALA A 181 -11.02 8.66 1.09
CA ALA A 181 -12.03 7.67 0.75
C ALA A 181 -13.20 7.71 1.76
N ALA A 182 -12.90 7.78 3.06
CA ALA A 182 -13.90 7.90 4.11
C ALA A 182 -14.73 9.19 3.96
N GLU A 183 -14.10 10.33 3.68
CA GLU A 183 -14.82 11.58 3.39
C GLU A 183 -15.74 11.46 2.16
N ALA A 184 -15.32 10.73 1.12
CA ALA A 184 -16.15 10.51 -0.06
C ALA A 184 -17.36 9.63 0.26
N ASP A 185 -17.15 8.55 1.02
CA ASP A 185 -18.22 7.64 1.47
C ASP A 185 -19.20 8.36 2.40
N ASP A 186 -18.71 9.19 3.33
CA ASP A 186 -19.54 9.98 4.24
C ASP A 186 -20.40 11.00 3.48
N ARG A 187 -19.83 11.66 2.46
CA ARG A 187 -20.59 12.56 1.56
C ARG A 187 -21.66 11.81 0.79
N GLU A 188 -21.34 10.63 0.26
CA GLU A 188 -22.32 9.82 -0.44
C GLU A 188 -23.46 9.38 0.49
N GLN A 189 -23.15 8.97 1.71
CA GLN A 189 -24.16 8.61 2.72
C GLN A 189 -25.01 9.82 3.14
N ALA A 190 -24.40 11.00 3.29
CA ALA A 190 -25.12 12.23 3.59
C ALA A 190 -26.11 12.57 2.46
N LEU A 191 -25.69 12.47 1.19
CA LEU A 191 -26.57 12.67 0.03
C LEU A 191 -27.71 11.66 -0.03
N ARG A 192 -27.47 10.39 0.33
CA ARG A 192 -28.52 9.36 0.38
C ARG A 192 -29.57 9.65 1.47
N ARG A 193 -29.18 10.27 2.59
CA ARG A 193 -30.08 10.58 3.71
C ARG A 193 -30.80 11.91 3.57
N CYS A 194 -30.11 12.94 3.10
CA CYS A 194 -30.57 14.33 3.15
C CYS A 194 -30.67 15.01 1.77
N GLY A 195 -30.17 14.36 0.71
CA GLY A 195 -30.16 14.92 -0.64
C GLY A 195 -31.57 15.03 -1.24
N ARG A 196 -31.81 16.10 -2.00
CA ARG A 196 -33.04 16.26 -2.78
C ARG A 196 -32.95 15.44 -4.06
N GLN A 197 -34.04 14.76 -4.40
CA GLN A 197 -34.11 13.89 -5.55
C GLN A 197 -34.82 14.58 -6.72
N VAL A 198 -34.19 14.57 -7.89
CA VAL A 198 -34.73 15.09 -9.15
C VAL A 198 -34.41 14.16 -10.30
N THR A 199 -35.20 14.24 -11.36
CA THR A 199 -34.94 13.50 -12.61
C THR A 199 -33.99 14.33 -13.47
N GLY A 200 -32.86 13.74 -13.86
CA GLY A 200 -31.89 14.33 -14.79
C GLY A 200 -31.82 13.54 -16.09
N VAL A 201 -31.14 14.11 -17.08
CA VAL A 201 -30.91 13.49 -18.40
C VAL A 201 -29.41 13.43 -18.65
N LEU A 202 -28.92 12.28 -19.08
CA LEU A 202 -27.51 12.10 -19.47
C LEU A 202 -27.24 12.88 -20.76
N THR A 203 -26.29 13.82 -20.73
CA THR A 203 -25.87 14.59 -21.91
C THR A 203 -24.66 13.98 -22.61
N ARG A 204 -23.77 13.35 -21.84
CA ARG A 204 -22.55 12.72 -22.36
C ARG A 204 -22.14 11.55 -21.46
N VAL A 205 -21.66 10.48 -22.05
CA VAL A 205 -21.18 9.29 -21.33
C VAL A 205 -19.82 8.86 -21.87
N ASP A 206 -18.78 8.94 -21.06
CA ASP A 206 -17.43 8.50 -21.40
C ASP A 206 -17.06 7.25 -20.59
N PHE A 207 -16.60 6.19 -21.26
CA PHE A 207 -16.11 5.01 -20.57
C PHE A 207 -14.72 5.25 -19.97
N THR A 208 -14.56 4.96 -18.68
CA THR A 208 -13.29 5.26 -17.98
C THR A 208 -12.21 4.19 -18.16
N ASN A 209 -12.48 3.11 -18.89
CA ASN A 209 -11.63 1.91 -18.94
C ASN A 209 -11.39 1.24 -17.57
N VAL A 210 -12.17 1.61 -16.56
CA VAL A 210 -12.10 1.02 -15.22
C VAL A 210 -13.28 0.08 -15.01
N TRP A 211 -12.97 -1.12 -14.50
CA TRP A 211 -13.96 -2.12 -14.12
C TRP A 211 -13.96 -2.30 -12.60
N ILE A 212 -15.14 -2.33 -12.00
CA ILE A 212 -15.36 -2.51 -10.57
C ILE A 212 -16.28 -3.71 -10.40
N MET A 213 -15.74 -4.82 -9.87
CA MET A 213 -16.47 -6.07 -9.61
C MET A 213 -17.21 -6.62 -10.85
N GLY A 214 -16.59 -6.52 -12.03
CA GLY A 214 -17.18 -6.98 -13.29
C GLY A 214 -18.13 -5.97 -13.97
N ASN A 215 -18.39 -4.83 -13.33
CA ASN A 215 -19.20 -3.75 -13.91
C ASN A 215 -18.31 -2.59 -14.39
N PRO A 216 -18.51 -2.08 -15.61
CA PRO A 216 -17.78 -0.91 -16.11
C PRO A 216 -18.15 0.37 -15.35
N ARG A 217 -17.16 1.25 -15.19
CA ARG A 217 -17.34 2.61 -14.67
C ARG A 217 -17.38 3.61 -15.82
N PHE A 218 -18.39 4.47 -15.82
CA PHE A 218 -18.58 5.56 -16.78
C PHE A 218 -18.46 6.91 -16.08
N THR A 219 -17.90 7.90 -16.77
CA THR A 219 -18.03 9.32 -16.45
C THR A 219 -19.27 9.81 -17.17
N VAL A 220 -20.25 10.29 -16.41
CA VAL A 220 -21.54 10.74 -16.93
C VAL A 220 -21.70 12.24 -16.69
N HIS A 221 -22.07 12.96 -17.73
CA HIS A 221 -22.53 14.34 -17.66
C HIS A 221 -24.04 14.31 -17.57
N VAL A 222 -24.59 14.96 -16.55
CA VAL A 222 -26.03 14.94 -16.27
C VAL A 222 -26.54 16.35 -16.20
N ARG A 223 -27.56 16.64 -17.01
CA ARG A 223 -28.31 17.89 -16.94
C ARG A 223 -29.59 17.68 -16.12
N PHE A 224 -29.82 18.51 -15.12
CA PHE A 224 -30.99 18.42 -14.26
C PHE A 224 -31.48 19.81 -13.84
N SER A 225 -32.79 19.92 -13.58
CA SER A 225 -33.41 21.18 -13.16
C SER A 225 -33.33 21.33 -11.64
N THR A 226 -32.90 22.52 -11.20
CA THR A 226 -32.89 22.93 -9.79
C THR A 226 -33.82 24.13 -9.58
N GLU A 227 -34.11 24.47 -8.32
CA GLU A 227 -34.87 25.68 -7.97
C GLU A 227 -34.21 26.98 -8.49
N THR A 228 -32.90 26.93 -8.79
CA THR A 228 -32.12 28.06 -9.31
C THR A 228 -31.91 28.03 -10.83
N GLY A 229 -32.46 27.04 -11.55
CA GLY A 229 -32.28 26.84 -12.99
C GLY A 229 -31.70 25.48 -13.36
N GLU A 230 -31.45 25.26 -14.66
CA GLU A 230 -30.78 24.06 -15.15
C GLU A 230 -29.31 24.02 -14.74
N ARG A 231 -28.83 22.83 -14.37
CA ARG A 231 -27.42 22.60 -14.04
C ARG A 231 -26.90 21.35 -14.76
N GLU A 232 -25.60 21.37 -15.02
CA GLU A 232 -24.85 20.23 -15.51
C GLU A 232 -23.85 19.79 -14.44
N ALA A 233 -23.82 18.50 -14.13
CA ALA A 233 -22.84 17.91 -13.23
C ALA A 233 -22.14 16.74 -13.89
N VAL A 234 -20.85 16.62 -13.60
CA VAL A 234 -20.03 15.47 -14.02
C VAL A 234 -19.86 14.56 -12.82
N THR A 235 -20.32 13.33 -12.93
CA THR A 235 -20.15 12.32 -11.88
C THR A 235 -19.79 10.98 -12.49
N SER A 236 -19.47 10.01 -11.63
CA SER A 236 -19.19 8.65 -12.10
C SER A 236 -20.32 7.71 -11.76
N MET A 237 -20.68 6.85 -12.71
CA MET A 237 -21.71 5.84 -12.58
C MET A 237 -21.11 4.46 -12.82
N VAL A 238 -21.43 3.50 -11.96
CA VAL A 238 -21.06 2.09 -12.14
C VAL A 238 -22.34 1.30 -12.42
N THR A 239 -22.39 0.64 -13.55
CA THR A 239 -23.56 -0.14 -13.97
C THR A 239 -23.12 -1.36 -14.76
N SER A 240 -23.98 -2.37 -14.85
CA SER A 240 -23.72 -3.56 -15.66
C SER A 240 -23.62 -3.19 -17.13
N LEU A 241 -22.86 -3.98 -17.91
CA LEU A 241 -22.84 -3.87 -19.38
C LEU A 241 -24.24 -3.98 -20.00
N PHE A 242 -25.13 -4.78 -19.39
CA PHE A 242 -26.50 -4.95 -19.87
C PHE A 242 -27.41 -3.75 -19.55
N GLN A 243 -26.95 -2.85 -18.69
CA GLN A 243 -27.62 -1.59 -18.32
C GLN A 243 -26.66 -0.41 -18.55
N ALA A 244 -25.87 -0.48 -19.62
CA ALA A 244 -24.92 0.58 -19.96
C ALA A 244 -25.67 1.90 -20.15
N PRO A 245 -25.18 3.02 -19.58
CA PRO A 245 -25.86 4.30 -19.71
C PRO A 245 -25.66 4.82 -21.13
N SER A 246 -26.73 5.32 -21.74
CA SER A 246 -26.68 6.01 -23.03
C SER A 246 -27.12 7.45 -22.89
N GLU A 247 -26.61 8.31 -23.76
CA GLU A 247 -27.03 9.71 -23.86
C GLU A 247 -28.55 9.80 -24.07
N GLY A 248 -29.18 10.79 -23.45
CA GLY A 248 -30.63 10.97 -23.43
C GLY A 248 -31.38 10.10 -22.42
N THR A 249 -30.72 9.16 -21.73
CA THR A 249 -31.38 8.34 -20.71
C THR A 249 -31.73 9.17 -19.48
N ALA A 250 -32.96 9.00 -18.98
CA ALA A 250 -33.40 9.60 -17.72
C ALA A 250 -32.75 8.87 -16.54
N VAL A 251 -32.13 9.64 -15.65
CA VAL A 251 -31.46 9.15 -14.44
C VAL A 251 -31.99 9.83 -13.19
N ARG A 252 -31.87 9.16 -12.06
CA ARG A 252 -32.23 9.74 -10.76
C ARG A 252 -31.01 10.48 -10.22
N VAL A 253 -31.15 11.78 -9.98
CA VAL A 253 -30.09 12.62 -9.44
C VAL A 253 -30.45 13.00 -8.01
N ARG A 254 -29.54 12.77 -7.07
CA ARG A 254 -29.60 13.32 -5.71
C ARG A 254 -28.54 14.40 -5.57
N TYR A 255 -28.95 15.58 -5.15
CA TYR A 255 -28.03 16.70 -4.91
C TYR A 255 -28.29 17.35 -3.55
N ASP A 256 -27.26 17.95 -2.97
CA ASP A 256 -27.38 18.79 -1.78
C ASP A 256 -27.64 20.25 -2.21
N PRO A 257 -28.73 20.90 -1.77
CA PRO A 257 -28.95 22.33 -2.03
C PRO A 257 -27.87 23.24 -1.42
N GLN A 258 -27.24 22.82 -0.32
CA GLN A 258 -26.21 23.57 0.39
C GLN A 258 -24.79 23.32 -0.16
N ASP A 259 -24.55 22.15 -0.78
CA ASP A 259 -23.33 21.86 -1.52
C ASP A 259 -23.63 21.53 -3.00
N PRO A 260 -23.56 22.53 -3.89
CA PRO A 260 -23.84 22.38 -5.32
C PRO A 260 -22.96 21.37 -6.05
N LYS A 261 -21.81 20.98 -5.48
CA LYS A 261 -20.86 20.05 -6.09
C LYS A 261 -21.12 18.60 -5.68
N ALA A 262 -21.92 18.39 -4.63
CA ALA A 262 -22.27 17.07 -4.13
C ALA A 262 -23.46 16.52 -4.93
N VAL A 263 -23.17 15.70 -5.95
CA VAL A 263 -24.18 15.10 -6.84
C VAL A 263 -23.96 13.59 -6.97
N LEU A 264 -24.99 12.83 -6.64
CA LEU A 264 -25.06 11.38 -6.79
C LEU A 264 -26.06 11.03 -7.89
N VAL A 265 -25.67 10.16 -8.83
CA VAL A 265 -26.53 9.74 -9.96
C VAL A 265 -26.75 8.24 -9.86
N GLU A 266 -28.01 7.85 -9.78
CA GLU A 266 -28.47 6.47 -9.68
C GLU A 266 -29.25 6.06 -10.94
N PRO A 267 -29.07 4.83 -11.45
CA PRO A 267 -29.89 4.32 -12.55
C PRO A 267 -31.36 4.23 -12.11
N VAL A 268 -32.27 4.53 -13.04
CA VAL A 268 -33.69 4.25 -12.81
C VAL A 268 -33.88 2.73 -13.00
N SER A 269 -33.99 1.99 -11.90
CA SER A 269 -34.37 0.58 -11.95
C SER A 269 -35.75 0.46 -12.61
N ARG A 270 -35.80 -0.18 -13.79
CA ARG A 270 -37.06 -0.69 -14.36
C ARG A 270 -37.40 -2.03 -13.73
#